data_AF-A0A8T4D231-F1
#
_entry.id   AF-A0A8T4D231-F1
#
_cell.length_a   1.000
_cell.length_b   1.000
_cell.length_c   1.000
_cell.angle_alpha   90.00
_cell.angle_beta   90.00
_cell.angle_gamma   90.00
#
_symmetry.space_group_name_H-M   'P 1'
#
loop_
_entity.id
_entity.type
_entity.pdbx_description
1 polymer ?
#
loop_
_entity_poly.entity_id
_entity_poly.type
_entity_poly.pdbx_seq_one_letter_code
_entity_poly.pdbx_strand_id
1 'polypeptide(L)'
;SPDMPIAIVVHICSTKVPYKTVGKEFISDRPEVRKEVANAMREVSRQLQHFLSKREHVDREKKRLSVFAKYLPRIAEFSTILAGKEKRPDIQKLIKSVQKYDTEEK
;
A
#
# COMPACT_ATOMS: atom_id res chain seq x y z
N SER A 1 -1.33 -1.41 -12.54
CA SER A 1 -1.53 -2.13 -13.80
C SER A 1 -3.01 -2.08 -14.15
N PRO A 2 -3.39 -2.19 -15.43
CA PRO A 2 -4.78 -2.14 -15.88
C PRO A 2 -5.71 -3.17 -15.22
N ASP A 3 -5.16 -4.18 -14.55
CA ASP A 3 -5.89 -5.30 -13.93
C ASP A 3 -6.32 -5.08 -12.47
N MET A 4 -6.19 -3.87 -11.93
CA MET A 4 -6.71 -3.61 -10.58
C MET A 4 -8.23 -3.48 -10.65
N PRO A 5 -9.01 -4.37 -10.00
CA PRO A 5 -10.46 -4.27 -10.02
C PRO A 5 -10.89 -3.05 -9.19
N ILE A 6 -11.26 -1.97 -9.86
CA ILE A 6 -11.74 -0.74 -9.23
C ILE A 6 -13.14 -0.46 -9.77
N ALA A 7 -14.10 -0.32 -8.86
CA ALA A 7 -15.43 0.20 -9.17
C ALA A 7 -15.55 1.61 -8.58
N ILE A 8 -16.05 2.55 -9.39
CA ILE A 8 -16.29 3.93 -8.97
C ILE A 8 -17.78 4.19 -9.12
N VAL A 9 -18.42 4.60 -8.03
CA VAL A 9 -19.83 4.98 -8.01
C VAL A 9 -19.91 6.45 -7.64
N VAL A 10 -20.62 7.23 -8.45
CA VAL A 10 -20.85 8.66 -8.20
C VAL A 10 -22.34 8.89 -8.09
N HIS A 11 -22.78 9.44 -6.96
CA HIS A 11 -24.17 9.81 -6.72
C HIS A 11 -24.33 11.32 -6.79
N ILE A 12 -25.27 11.80 -7.59
CA ILE A 12 -25.56 13.23 -7.76
C ILE A 12 -27.04 13.44 -7.44
N CYS A 13 -27.32 14.30 -6.47
CA CYS A 13 -28.67 14.66 -6.05
C CYS A 13 -28.84 16.19 -6.08
N SER A 14 -29.92 16.67 -6.68
CA SER A 14 -30.27 18.09 -6.75
C SER A 14 -31.76 18.24 -7.02
N THR A 15 -32.34 19.39 -6.65
CA THR A 15 -33.73 19.74 -7.00
C THR A 15 -33.94 19.79 -8.52
N LYS A 16 -32.89 20.15 -9.27
CA LYS A 16 -32.87 20.15 -10.74
C LYS A 16 -31.55 19.59 -11.26
N VAL A 17 -31.52 18.28 -11.48
CA VAL A 17 -30.36 17.61 -12.08
C VAL A 17 -30.23 18.01 -13.57
N PRO A 18 -29.06 18.50 -14.01
CA PRO A 18 -28.87 18.93 -15.38
C PRO A 18 -28.60 17.73 -16.30
N TYR A 19 -29.64 17.18 -16.93
CA TYR A 19 -29.51 16.11 -17.92
C TYR A 19 -29.22 16.67 -19.32
N LYS A 20 -28.45 15.93 -20.13
CA LYS A 20 -28.14 16.29 -21.53
C LYS A 20 -29.25 15.87 -22.50
N THR A 21 -29.94 14.76 -22.19
CA THR A 21 -31.04 14.21 -23.00
C THR A 21 -32.33 14.14 -22.19
N VAL A 22 -33.48 14.12 -22.87
CA VAL A 22 -34.80 13.97 -22.23
C VAL A 22 -34.92 12.63 -21.51
N GLY A 23 -34.24 11.58 -22.01
CA GLY A 23 -34.20 10.25 -21.41
C GLY A 23 -33.42 10.15 -20.10
N LYS A 24 -32.73 11.23 -19.66
CA LYS A 24 -31.99 11.30 -18.38
C LYS A 24 -30.85 10.30 -18.21
N GLU A 25 -30.30 9.79 -19.30
CA GLU A 25 -29.20 8.81 -19.28
C GLU A 25 -27.84 9.50 -19.06
N PHE A 26 -27.70 10.74 -19.55
CA PHE A 26 -26.45 11.50 -19.50
C PHE A 26 -26.62 12.78 -18.70
N ILE A 27 -25.63 13.06 -17.86
CA ILE A 27 -25.50 14.34 -17.16
C ILE A 27 -24.85 15.35 -18.10
N SER A 28 -25.36 16.58 -18.11
CA SER A 28 -24.80 17.69 -18.88
C SER A 28 -23.48 18.14 -18.29
N ASP A 29 -22.55 18.54 -19.16
CA ASP A 29 -21.24 19.01 -18.77
C ASP A 29 -21.28 20.45 -18.25
N ARG A 30 -21.65 20.60 -16.97
CA ARG A 30 -21.58 21.89 -16.28
C ARG A 30 -20.24 22.02 -15.54
N PRO A 31 -19.54 23.15 -15.67
CA PRO A 31 -18.21 23.31 -15.07
C PRO A 31 -18.23 23.15 -13.54
N GLU A 32 -19.30 23.59 -12.88
CA GLU A 32 -19.52 23.44 -11.43
C GLU A 32 -19.58 21.96 -11.01
N VAL A 33 -20.43 21.17 -11.68
CA VAL A 33 -20.60 19.73 -11.40
C VAL A 33 -19.31 18.96 -11.72
N ARG A 34 -18.68 19.26 -12.86
CA ARG A 34 -17.41 18.64 -13.25
C ARG A 34 -16.32 18.90 -12.22
N LYS A 35 -16.19 20.14 -11.75
CA LYS A 35 -15.19 20.53 -10.75
C LYS A 35 -15.43 19.78 -9.44
N GLU A 36 -16.68 19.68 -9.00
CA GLU A 36 -17.02 19.03 -7.74
C GLU A 36 -16.80 17.52 -7.80
N VAL A 37 -17.25 16.85 -8.87
CA VAL A 37 -16.99 15.42 -9.07
C VAL A 37 -15.49 15.14 -9.12
N ALA A 38 -14.70 15.98 -9.79
CA ALA A 38 -13.24 15.84 -9.83
C ALA A 38 -12.60 16.02 -8.44
N ASN A 39 -13.12 16.92 -7.61
CA ASN A 39 -12.62 17.11 -6.25
C ASN A 39 -12.94 15.89 -5.36
N ALA A 40 -14.18 15.41 -5.40
CA ALA A 40 -14.59 14.21 -4.67
C ALA A 40 -13.74 12.98 -5.07
N MET A 41 -13.50 12.80 -6.37
CA MET A 41 -12.61 11.74 -6.86
C MET A 41 -11.18 11.88 -6.32
N ARG A 42 -10.62 13.10 -6.29
CA ARG A 42 -9.26 13.33 -5.77
C ARG A 42 -9.15 13.03 -4.28
N GLU A 43 -10.18 13.36 -3.51
CA GLU A 43 -10.23 13.08 -2.08
C GLU A 43 -10.18 11.56 -1.81
N VAL A 44 -11.07 10.80 -2.43
CA VAL A 44 -11.10 9.33 -2.29
C VAL A 44 -9.82 8.70 -2.83
N SER A 45 -9.27 9.25 -3.93
CA SER A 45 -8.00 8.76 -4.50
C SER A 45 -6.82 8.91 -3.55
N ARG A 46 -6.76 9.99 -2.75
CA ARG A 46 -5.70 10.17 -1.73
C ARG A 46 -5.83 9.12 -0.64
N GLN A 47 -7.05 8.84 -0.16
CA GLN A 47 -7.28 7.79 0.84
C GLN A 47 -6.85 6.42 0.32
N LEU A 48 -7.22 6.09 -0.93
CA LEU A 48 -6.79 4.86 -1.59
C LEU A 48 -5.26 4.80 -1.74
N GLN A 49 -4.61 5.90 -2.14
CA GLN A 49 -3.16 5.97 -2.25
C GLN A 49 -2.49 5.65 -0.91
N HIS A 50 -2.93 6.26 0.19
CA HIS A 50 -2.37 6.00 1.51
C HIS A 50 -2.50 4.52 1.90
N PHE A 51 -3.66 3.90 1.63
CA PHE A 51 -3.88 2.49 1.90
C PHE A 51 -2.93 1.59 1.08
N LEU A 52 -2.82 1.84 -0.22
CA LEU A 52 -1.94 1.06 -1.11
C LEU A 52 -0.47 1.23 -0.73
N SER A 53 -0.02 2.47 -0.45
CA SER A 53 1.35 2.74 0.00
C SER A 53 1.67 2.06 1.32
N LYS A 54 0.73 2.03 2.28
CA LYS A 54 0.92 1.30 3.55
C LYS A 54 1.09 -0.21 3.27
N ARG A 55 0.24 -0.77 2.42
CA ARG A 55 0.30 -2.19 2.05
C ARG A 55 1.60 -2.55 1.33
N GLU A 56 2.05 -1.71 0.41
CA GLU A 56 3.33 -1.90 -0.28
C GLU A 56 4.51 -1.82 0.70
N HIS A 57 4.47 -0.88 1.66
CA HIS A 57 5.51 -0.77 2.66
C HIS A 57 5.61 -2.04 3.51
N VAL A 58 4.48 -2.57 3.97
CA VAL A 58 4.43 -3.84 4.73
C VAL A 58 4.98 -5.00 3.90
N ASP A 59 4.61 -5.12 2.63
CA ASP A 59 5.13 -6.18 1.76
C ASP A 59 6.65 -6.07 1.55
N ARG A 60 7.15 -4.84 1.39
CA ARG A 60 8.59 -4.57 1.26
C ARG A 60 9.36 -4.96 2.53
N GLU A 61 8.84 -4.62 3.71
CA GLU A 61 9.46 -5.01 4.98
C GLU A 61 9.42 -6.53 5.18
N LYS A 62 8.31 -7.21 4.83
CA LYS A 62 8.21 -8.68 4.86
C LYS A 62 9.24 -9.33 3.94
N LYS A 63 9.38 -8.84 2.71
CA LYS A 63 10.41 -9.31 1.76
C LYS A 63 11.81 -9.09 2.31
N ARG A 64 12.09 -7.92 2.88
CA ARG A 64 13.37 -7.61 3.51
C ARG A 64 13.68 -8.62 4.63
N LEU A 65 12.75 -8.82 5.57
CA LEU A 65 12.90 -9.78 6.66
C LEU A 65 13.12 -11.22 6.17
N SER A 66 12.40 -11.65 5.13
CA SER A 66 12.58 -12.97 4.52
C SER A 66 14.01 -13.17 3.99
N VAL A 67 14.57 -12.15 3.32
CA VAL A 67 15.96 -12.17 2.86
C VAL A 67 16.93 -12.25 4.04
N PHE A 68 16.77 -11.41 5.06
CA PHE A 68 17.63 -11.46 6.25
C PHE A 68 17.57 -12.83 6.94
N ALA A 69 16.39 -13.40 7.14
CA ALA A 69 16.23 -14.72 7.75
C ALA A 69 16.98 -15.83 6.99
N LYS A 70 17.05 -15.74 5.65
CA LYS A 70 17.74 -16.72 4.81
C LYS A 70 19.27 -16.58 4.85
N TYR A 71 19.79 -15.35 4.75
CA TYR A 71 21.22 -15.13 4.54
C TYR A 71 22.00 -14.86 5.84
N LEU A 72 21.38 -14.25 6.83
CA LEU A 72 22.07 -13.85 8.06
C LEU A 72 22.69 -15.04 8.84
N PRO A 73 22.04 -16.23 8.94
CA PRO A 73 22.67 -17.42 9.52
C PRO A 73 23.93 -17.87 8.79
N ARG A 74 23.92 -17.81 7.44
CA ARG A 74 25.06 -18.20 6.61
C ARG A 74 26.22 -17.22 6.76
N ILE A 75 25.92 -15.92 6.80
CA ILE A 75 26.93 -14.88 7.02
C ILE A 75 27.60 -15.07 8.39
N ALA A 76 26.81 -15.34 9.44
CA ALA A 76 27.32 -15.58 10.78
C ALA A 76 28.24 -16.81 10.82
N GLU A 77 27.85 -17.89 10.14
CA GLU A 77 28.68 -19.10 10.02
C GLU A 77 30.02 -18.83 9.32
N PHE A 78 30.00 -18.23 8.12
CA PHE A 78 31.23 -17.92 7.39
C PHE A 78 32.13 -16.92 8.12
N SER A 79 31.55 -15.92 8.77
CA SER A 79 32.30 -14.94 9.57
C SER A 79 32.97 -15.59 10.78
N THR A 80 32.32 -16.59 11.39
CA THR A 80 32.85 -17.32 12.55
C THR A 80 34.06 -18.17 12.14
N ILE A 81 33.95 -18.88 11.02
CA ILE A 81 35.04 -19.68 10.42
C ILE A 81 36.22 -18.77 10.06
N LEU A 82 35.96 -17.65 9.38
CA LEU A 82 37.02 -16.71 8.96
C LEU A 82 37.74 -16.07 10.15
N ALA A 83 37.02 -15.77 11.23
CA ALA A 83 37.58 -15.17 12.43
C ALA A 83 38.30 -16.17 13.35
N GLY A 84 38.31 -17.47 13.02
CA GLY A 84 38.90 -18.52 13.86
C GLY A 84 38.26 -18.65 15.25
N LYS A 85 37.00 -18.22 15.40
CA LYS A 85 36.25 -18.29 16.66
C LYS A 85 35.34 -19.51 16.65
N GLU A 86 35.12 -20.15 17.80
CA GLU A 86 34.23 -21.32 17.88
C GLU A 86 32.76 -20.94 18.05
N LYS A 87 32.48 -19.79 18.67
CA LYS A 87 31.10 -19.41 19.02
C LYS A 87 30.49 -18.52 17.94
N ARG A 88 29.37 -18.99 17.37
CA ARG A 88 28.56 -18.19 16.44
C ARG A 88 28.02 -16.94 17.14
N PRO A 89 28.09 -15.76 16.50
CA PRO A 89 27.50 -14.55 17.05
C PRO A 89 25.98 -14.68 17.18
N ASP A 90 25.40 -14.06 18.21
CA ASP A 90 23.95 -14.11 18.45
C ASP A 90 23.20 -13.23 17.44
N ILE A 91 22.55 -13.90 16.49
CA ILE A 91 21.82 -13.29 15.38
C ILE A 91 20.43 -12.80 15.82
N GLN A 92 19.89 -13.33 16.92
CA GLN A 92 18.51 -13.05 17.33
C GLN A 92 18.31 -11.58 17.70
N LYS A 93 19.34 -10.95 18.27
CA LYS A 93 19.33 -9.50 18.57
C LYS A 93 19.24 -8.66 17.30
N LEU A 94 19.93 -9.05 16.24
CA LEU A 94 19.91 -8.35 14.96
C LEU A 94 18.56 -8.50 14.27
N ILE A 95 17.97 -9.70 14.27
CA ILE A 95 16.65 -9.94 13.69
C ILE A 95 15.59 -9.11 14.41
N LYS A 96 15.60 -9.10 15.75
CA LYS A 96 14.70 -8.27 16.56
C LYS A 96 14.86 -6.77 16.29
N SER A 97 16.10 -6.30 16.07
CA SER A 97 16.34 -4.88 15.74
C SER A 97 15.78 -4.44 14.38
N VAL A 98 15.65 -5.39 13.44
CA VAL A 98 15.16 -5.13 12.08
C VAL A 98 13.64 -5.29 11.99
N GLN A 99 13.01 -6.07 12.89
CA GLN A 99 11.56 -6.13 13.06
C GLN A 99 11.06 -4.83 13.70
N LYS A 100 10.70 -3.85 12.87
CA LYS A 100 10.07 -2.58 13.32
C LYS A 100 8.56 -2.64 13.42
N TYR A 101 7.93 -3.66 12.84
CA TYR A 101 6.49 -3.87 12.89
C TYR A 101 6.25 -5.23 13.55
N ASP A 102 5.83 -5.22 14.80
CA ASP A 102 5.15 -6.39 15.35
C ASP A 102 3.91 -6.64 14.49
N THR A 103 3.71 -7.92 14.19
CA THR A 103 2.49 -8.44 13.59
C THR A 103 1.35 -8.29 14.61
N GLU A 104 0.94 -7.07 14.93
CA GLU A 104 -0.34 -6.81 15.58
C GLU A 104 -1.41 -6.66 14.48
N GLU A 105 -1.71 -7.77 13.84
CA GLU A 105 -3.06 -8.04 13.34
C GLU A 105 -3.48 -9.35 14.02
N LYS A 106 -4.12 -9.22 15.18
CA LYS A 106 -5.12 -10.19 15.68
C LYS A 106 -6.48 -9.80 15.11
#